data_AF-A0A374E7Y5-F1
#
_entry.id   AF-A0A374E7Y5-F1
#
_cell.length_a   1.000
_cell.length_b   1.000
_cell.length_c   1.000
_cell.angle_alpha   90.00
_cell.angle_beta   90.00
_cell.angle_gamma   90.00
#
_symmetry.space_group_name_H-M   'P 1'
#
loop_
_entity.id
_entity.type
_entity.pdbx_description
1 polymer ?
#
loop_
_entity_poly.entity_id
_entity_poly.type
_entity_poly.pdbx_seq_one_letter_code
_entity_poly.pdbx_strand_id
1 'polypeptide(L)'
;MADGWEDIDEDTYYFDKKTHVAATGWTNTDQYTDDEKKKIKEFKSNVSKLVKFEKDDYKKDEKPDEKETQKLEELADKFGEKTFNAYDRKVYEKFGGAVFYQYYFYSDHTLCTGFHKINGYYFYFDEETGKKATGWKTIDGKRYYFGLTGAAAVGEFEEGEDKKYTFSNEGVLADGIVKIDAEWKFKKEDGSWAKSEFVTSKGETYYIGEDEAALTGWHTIEDKLYHFDNDGKLSKGLFSDDSGLYYIDKNGAQKDKWVTAGDKTYYFDGDGKAVSGWREIDGTDFYFDSDHVLQNEWTTIDGKKYFLQNGVALRGPVYIDDKYYNFGEDGYLKSGWVSWRGQKFYNNKNGTVVTGWKKIGGKRYYFNDYGMMLINTTVDGYNINNDGVAHKAK
;
A
#
# COMPACT_ATOMS: atom_id res chain seq x y z
N MET A 1 -19.92 48.05 23.86
CA MET A 1 -20.30 46.66 24.18
C MET A 1 -20.78 46.08 22.88
N ALA A 2 -20.08 45.07 22.38
CA ALA A 2 -20.48 44.36 21.16
C ALA A 2 -21.67 43.45 21.51
N ASP A 3 -22.59 43.26 20.55
CA ASP A 3 -23.79 42.45 20.71
C ASP A 3 -24.09 41.68 19.43
N GLY A 4 -24.18 40.36 19.53
CA GLY A 4 -24.43 39.50 18.38
C GLY A 4 -23.15 39.11 17.65
N TRP A 5 -23.28 38.86 16.35
CA TRP A 5 -22.19 38.40 15.49
C TRP A 5 -21.28 39.57 15.10
N GLU A 6 -19.97 39.38 15.23
CA GLU A 6 -18.95 40.36 14.87
C GLU A 6 -17.81 39.65 14.13
N ASP A 7 -17.37 40.22 13.01
CA ASP A 7 -16.21 39.74 12.26
C ASP A 7 -15.01 40.65 12.56
N ILE A 8 -13.93 40.07 13.08
CA ILE A 8 -12.72 40.79 13.48
C ILE A 8 -11.53 40.00 12.93
N ASP A 9 -10.71 40.65 12.10
CA ASP A 9 -9.50 40.05 11.54
C ASP A 9 -9.74 38.68 10.86
N GLU A 10 -10.83 38.57 10.09
CA GLU A 10 -11.30 37.35 9.38
C GLU A 10 -11.88 36.25 10.28
N ASP A 11 -11.93 36.45 11.58
CA ASP A 11 -12.56 35.53 12.54
C ASP A 11 -13.95 36.03 12.98
N THR A 12 -14.89 35.09 13.10
CA THR A 12 -16.26 35.39 13.54
C THR A 12 -16.44 35.09 15.03
N TYR A 13 -16.97 36.06 15.77
CA TYR A 13 -17.28 36.00 17.20
C TYR A 13 -18.77 36.19 17.45
N TYR A 14 -19.28 35.69 18.59
CA TYR A 14 -20.63 36.01 19.06
C TYR A 14 -20.61 36.53 20.49
N PHE A 15 -21.19 37.71 20.71
CA PHE A 15 -21.37 38.31 22.04
C PHE A 15 -22.82 38.15 22.50
N ASP A 16 -23.01 37.55 23.68
CA ASP A 16 -24.35 37.34 24.22
C ASP A 16 -25.05 38.67 24.52
N LYS A 17 -26.25 38.85 23.98
CA LYS A 17 -27.00 40.11 24.01
C LYS A 17 -27.40 40.59 25.42
N LYS A 18 -27.28 39.75 26.45
CA LYS A 18 -27.63 40.11 27.83
C LYS A 18 -26.40 40.41 28.67
N THR A 19 -25.35 39.61 28.49
CA THR A 19 -24.14 39.66 29.30
C THR A 19 -23.01 40.45 28.63
N HIS A 20 -23.09 40.67 27.32
CA HIS A 20 -22.04 41.25 26.47
C HIS A 20 -20.70 40.48 26.52
N VAL A 21 -20.74 39.22 26.95
CA VAL A 21 -19.57 38.33 27.01
C VAL A 21 -19.50 37.50 25.73
N ALA A 22 -18.28 37.30 25.22
CA ALA A 22 -18.03 36.44 24.07
C ALA A 22 -18.38 34.98 24.37
N ALA A 23 -19.04 34.31 23.44
CA ALA A 23 -19.47 32.93 23.57
C ALA A 23 -18.28 31.97 23.66
N THR A 24 -18.49 30.84 24.35
CA THR A 24 -17.58 29.68 24.35
C THR A 24 -18.40 28.40 24.36
N GLY A 25 -17.92 27.38 23.67
CA GLY A 25 -18.58 26.08 23.53
C GLY A 25 -19.91 26.15 22.79
N TRP A 26 -20.80 25.20 23.11
CA TRP A 26 -22.13 25.09 22.51
C TRP A 26 -22.95 26.36 22.74
N THR A 27 -23.39 26.99 21.66
CA THR A 27 -24.10 28.28 21.69
C THR A 27 -25.34 28.25 20.81
N ASN A 28 -26.45 28.74 21.37
CA ASN A 28 -27.73 28.86 20.68
C ASN A 28 -27.98 30.33 20.33
N THR A 29 -27.79 30.71 19.07
CA THR A 29 -27.99 32.09 18.59
C THR A 29 -29.28 32.22 17.77
N ASP A 30 -29.76 31.13 17.19
CA ASP A 30 -30.96 31.06 16.36
C ASP A 30 -32.16 30.52 17.12
N GLN A 31 -33.37 30.98 16.75
CA GLN A 31 -34.58 30.33 17.22
C GLN A 31 -34.78 29.00 16.49
N TYR A 32 -34.91 27.92 17.25
CA TYR A 32 -35.46 26.68 16.73
C TYR A 32 -36.86 26.90 16.17
N THR A 33 -37.15 26.22 15.07
CA THR A 33 -38.51 25.98 14.60
C THR A 33 -39.32 25.25 15.68
N ASP A 34 -40.64 25.39 15.65
CA ASP A 34 -41.50 24.70 16.62
C ASP A 34 -41.42 23.17 16.51
N ASP A 35 -41.13 22.67 15.30
CA ASP A 35 -40.87 21.25 15.05
C ASP A 35 -39.57 20.77 15.70
N GLU A 36 -38.47 21.52 15.55
CA GLU A 36 -37.20 21.20 16.21
C GLU A 36 -37.34 21.22 17.75
N LYS A 37 -38.00 22.25 18.29
CA LYS A 37 -38.28 22.32 19.74
C LYS A 37 -39.04 21.10 20.21
N LYS A 38 -40.07 20.67 19.46
CA LYS A 38 -40.88 19.50 19.78
C LYS A 38 -40.03 18.23 19.76
N LYS A 39 -39.27 18.00 18.70
CA LYS A 39 -38.36 16.83 18.56
C LYS A 39 -37.34 16.75 19.69
N ILE A 40 -36.67 17.85 19.99
CA ILE A 40 -35.67 17.92 21.07
C ILE A 40 -36.32 17.67 22.44
N LYS A 41 -37.49 18.28 22.71
CA LYS A 41 -38.21 18.08 23.97
C LYS A 41 -38.65 16.63 24.14
N GLU A 42 -39.19 16.04 23.08
CA GLU A 42 -39.63 14.65 23.05
C GLU A 42 -38.45 13.70 23.26
N PHE A 43 -37.36 13.89 22.53
CA PHE A 43 -36.11 13.13 22.70
C PHE A 43 -35.62 13.16 24.15
N LYS A 44 -35.46 14.37 24.71
CA LYS A 44 -34.97 14.54 26.10
C LYS A 44 -35.87 13.85 27.11
N SER A 45 -37.19 14.00 26.95
CA SER A 45 -38.18 13.36 27.82
C SER A 45 -38.09 11.83 27.72
N ASN A 46 -38.02 11.28 26.52
CA ASN A 46 -38.00 9.85 26.28
C ASN A 46 -36.72 9.20 26.82
N VAL A 47 -35.55 9.77 26.52
CA VAL A 47 -34.26 9.28 27.04
C VAL A 47 -34.22 9.37 28.57
N SER A 48 -34.72 10.46 29.16
CA SER A 48 -34.76 10.59 30.62
C SER A 48 -35.64 9.53 31.28
N LYS A 49 -36.79 9.19 30.69
CA LYS A 49 -37.67 8.13 31.20
C LYS A 49 -37.04 6.75 31.05
N LEU A 50 -36.42 6.48 29.91
CA LEU A 50 -35.75 5.22 29.64
C LEU A 50 -34.58 4.99 30.61
N VAL A 51 -33.74 6.00 30.83
CA VAL A 51 -32.61 5.88 31.78
C VAL A 51 -33.08 5.58 33.20
N LYS A 52 -34.19 6.19 33.64
CA LYS A 52 -34.78 5.89 34.95
C LYS A 52 -35.27 4.43 35.05
N PHE A 53 -35.85 3.95 33.96
CA PHE A 53 -36.32 2.57 33.84
C PHE A 53 -35.20 1.55 33.89
N GLU A 54 -34.13 1.76 33.12
CA GLU A 54 -32.96 0.88 33.13
C GLU A 54 -32.25 0.82 34.49
N LYS A 55 -32.34 1.89 35.30
CA LYS A 55 -31.74 1.97 36.64
C LYS A 55 -32.67 1.55 37.78
N ASP A 56 -33.93 1.25 37.49
CA ASP A 56 -35.00 1.01 38.48
C ASP A 56 -35.07 2.10 39.58
N ASP A 57 -34.89 3.37 39.20
CA ASP A 57 -34.77 4.51 40.14
C ASP A 57 -36.05 5.35 40.26
N TYR A 58 -37.20 4.78 39.89
CA TYR A 58 -38.50 5.44 40.03
C TYR A 58 -38.91 5.63 41.49
N LYS A 59 -39.56 6.76 41.78
CA LYS A 59 -40.24 6.95 43.08
C LYS A 59 -41.40 5.98 43.19
N LYS A 60 -41.75 5.59 44.42
CA LYS A 60 -42.79 4.59 44.71
C LYS A 60 -44.14 4.87 44.04
N ASP A 61 -44.52 6.13 43.98
CA ASP A 61 -45.75 6.66 43.36
C ASP A 61 -45.60 6.96 41.86
N GLU A 62 -44.38 6.98 41.34
CA GLU A 62 -44.03 7.23 39.94
C GLU A 62 -43.63 5.93 39.20
N LYS A 63 -43.70 4.76 39.85
CA LYS A 63 -43.36 3.49 39.22
C LYS A 63 -44.24 3.25 37.99
N PRO A 64 -43.65 2.83 36.85
CA PRO A 64 -44.41 2.64 35.63
C PRO A 64 -45.46 1.56 35.82
N ASP A 65 -46.66 1.84 35.35
CA ASP A 65 -47.70 0.81 35.20
C ASP A 65 -47.38 -0.10 34.00
N GLU A 66 -48.23 -1.10 33.76
CA GLU A 66 -48.02 -2.05 32.66
C GLU A 66 -47.95 -1.36 31.28
N LYS A 67 -48.75 -0.31 31.07
CA LYS A 67 -48.80 0.42 29.80
C LYS A 67 -47.59 1.33 29.62
N GLU A 68 -47.13 1.98 30.68
CA GLU A 68 -45.90 2.76 30.64
C GLU A 68 -44.67 1.87 30.52
N THR A 69 -44.68 0.69 31.14
CA THR A 69 -43.63 -0.33 30.97
C THR A 69 -43.50 -0.75 29.51
N GLN A 70 -44.62 -1.08 28.85
CA GLN A 70 -44.62 -1.42 27.42
C GLN A 70 -44.04 -0.29 26.57
N LYS A 71 -44.39 0.97 26.84
CA LYS A 71 -43.81 2.13 26.15
C LYS A 71 -42.32 2.29 26.42
N LEU A 72 -41.85 1.99 27.62
CA LEU A 72 -40.43 2.07 27.98
C LEU A 72 -39.62 0.97 27.28
N GLU A 73 -40.19 -0.22 27.11
CA GLU A 73 -39.64 -1.30 26.28
C GLU A 73 -39.56 -0.87 24.81
N GLU A 74 -40.62 -0.27 24.25
CA GLU A 74 -40.59 0.32 22.89
C GLU A 74 -39.51 1.42 22.76
N LEU A 75 -39.29 2.21 23.82
CA LEU A 75 -38.20 3.19 23.85
C LEU A 75 -36.83 2.54 23.93
N ALA A 76 -36.69 1.44 24.66
CA ALA A 76 -35.46 0.64 24.69
C ALA A 76 -35.16 0.07 23.30
N ASP A 77 -36.18 -0.37 22.56
CA ASP A 77 -36.05 -0.81 21.17
C ASP A 77 -35.78 0.34 20.19
N LYS A 78 -36.08 1.59 20.58
CA LYS A 78 -35.82 2.79 19.76
C LYS A 78 -34.46 3.45 20.03
N PHE A 79 -33.96 3.35 21.25
CA PHE A 79 -32.74 4.03 21.74
C PHE A 79 -31.68 3.06 22.29
N GLY A 80 -31.91 1.75 22.22
CA GLY A 80 -30.99 0.69 22.64
C GLY A 80 -29.78 0.58 21.72
N GLU A 81 -28.74 -0.15 22.12
CA GLU A 81 -27.40 -0.05 21.52
C GLU A 81 -27.31 -0.30 20.02
N LYS A 82 -28.23 -1.08 19.44
CA LYS A 82 -28.25 -1.46 18.02
C LYS A 82 -29.15 -0.58 17.15
N THR A 83 -29.78 0.43 17.74
CA THR A 83 -30.80 1.25 17.08
C THR A 83 -30.15 2.48 16.44
N PHE A 84 -30.79 3.09 15.44
CA PHE A 84 -30.35 4.40 14.94
C PHE A 84 -30.11 5.38 16.08
N ASN A 85 -31.11 5.60 16.94
CA ASN A 85 -31.04 6.68 17.92
C ASN A 85 -30.09 6.37 19.10
N ALA A 86 -29.48 5.18 19.16
CA ALA A 86 -28.48 4.80 20.16
C ALA A 86 -27.33 5.81 20.19
N TYR A 87 -26.88 6.24 19.02
CA TYR A 87 -25.74 7.15 18.91
C TYR A 87 -26.09 8.54 19.43
N ASP A 88 -27.23 9.09 19.02
CA ASP A 88 -27.75 10.36 19.54
C ASP A 88 -27.93 10.31 21.07
N ARG A 89 -28.38 9.16 21.61
CA ARG A 89 -28.47 8.95 23.06
C ARG A 89 -27.09 9.01 23.72
N LYS A 90 -26.09 8.27 23.23
CA LYS A 90 -24.72 8.27 23.77
C LYS A 90 -24.09 9.68 23.75
N VAL A 91 -24.30 10.41 22.66
CA VAL A 91 -23.87 11.80 22.53
C VAL A 91 -24.59 12.69 23.55
N TYR A 92 -25.92 12.55 23.70
CA TYR A 92 -26.68 13.32 24.68
C TYR A 92 -26.27 13.01 26.13
N GLU A 93 -26.03 11.76 26.48
CA GLU A 93 -25.52 11.38 27.81
C GLU A 93 -24.14 11.99 28.10
N LYS A 94 -23.32 12.20 27.06
CA LYS A 94 -22.01 12.84 27.17
C LYS A 94 -22.06 14.36 27.33
N PHE A 95 -22.90 15.03 26.55
CA PHE A 95 -22.90 16.50 26.42
C PHE A 95 -24.11 17.20 27.06
N GLY A 96 -25.13 16.44 27.44
CA GLY A 96 -26.40 16.97 27.93
C GLY A 96 -27.15 17.80 26.88
N GLY A 97 -28.04 18.67 27.36
CA GLY A 97 -28.95 19.42 26.51
C GLY A 97 -28.30 20.47 25.60
N ALA A 98 -27.05 20.85 25.87
CA ALA A 98 -26.30 21.84 25.10
C ALA A 98 -25.92 21.32 23.71
N VAL A 99 -25.80 20.00 23.53
CA VAL A 99 -25.46 19.40 22.23
C VAL A 99 -26.51 19.64 21.15
N PHE A 100 -27.70 20.12 21.50
CA PHE A 100 -28.70 20.48 20.50
C PHE A 100 -28.47 21.88 19.91
N TYR A 101 -27.61 22.69 20.53
CA TYR A 101 -27.27 24.03 20.06
C TYR A 101 -26.57 23.98 18.70
N GLN A 102 -26.78 25.02 17.90
CA GLN A 102 -26.47 25.04 16.47
C GLN A 102 -25.04 25.46 16.20
N TYR A 103 -24.38 26.14 17.14
CA TYR A 103 -23.03 26.67 16.96
C TYR A 103 -22.11 26.18 18.06
N TYR A 104 -20.82 26.16 17.76
CA TYR A 104 -19.77 25.88 18.71
C TYR A 104 -18.68 26.94 18.60
N PHE A 105 -18.26 27.50 19.72
CA PHE A 105 -17.17 28.47 19.80
C PHE A 105 -15.99 27.88 20.55
N TYR A 106 -14.77 28.17 20.10
CA TYR A 106 -13.56 27.76 20.77
C TYR A 106 -13.34 28.53 22.08
N SER A 107 -12.32 28.11 22.85
CA SER A 107 -11.94 28.79 24.09
C SER A 107 -11.37 30.20 23.85
N ASP A 108 -10.91 30.48 22.63
CA ASP A 108 -10.50 31.81 22.18
C ASP A 108 -11.66 32.62 21.58
N HIS A 109 -12.90 32.12 21.69
CA HIS A 109 -14.14 32.74 21.25
C HIS A 109 -14.40 32.76 19.74
N THR A 110 -13.54 32.13 18.94
CA THR A 110 -13.74 32.03 17.48
C THR A 110 -14.80 30.98 17.13
N LEU A 111 -15.56 31.23 16.06
CA LEU A 111 -16.59 30.32 15.54
C LEU A 111 -15.96 29.07 14.94
N CYS A 112 -16.49 27.90 15.31
CA CYS A 112 -16.12 26.64 14.69
C CYS A 112 -16.82 26.45 13.34
N THR A 113 -16.05 26.20 12.28
CA THR A 113 -16.50 25.88 10.91
C THR A 113 -15.82 24.60 10.42
N GLY A 114 -16.40 23.89 9.45
CA GLY A 114 -15.83 22.64 8.93
C GLY A 114 -15.92 21.43 9.88
N PHE A 115 -15.12 20.39 9.60
CA PHE A 115 -15.10 19.13 10.36
C PHE A 115 -14.29 19.23 11.65
N HIS A 116 -14.92 18.88 12.77
CA HIS A 116 -14.29 18.94 14.09
C HIS A 116 -14.64 17.75 14.97
N LYS A 117 -13.62 17.23 15.68
CA LYS A 117 -13.79 16.17 16.67
C LYS A 117 -13.89 16.78 18.07
N ILE A 118 -15.07 16.72 18.66
CA ILE A 118 -15.36 17.28 19.98
C ILE A 118 -15.66 16.12 20.93
N ASN A 119 -14.86 15.96 21.98
CA ASN A 119 -14.95 14.86 22.97
C ASN A 119 -15.14 13.45 22.36
N GLY A 120 -14.48 13.17 21.24
CA GLY A 120 -14.51 11.86 20.58
C GLY A 120 -15.52 11.73 19.44
N TYR A 121 -16.41 12.70 19.26
CA TYR A 121 -17.49 12.67 18.26
C TYR A 121 -17.21 13.66 17.14
N TYR A 122 -17.45 13.26 15.89
CA TYR A 122 -17.28 14.13 14.74
C TYR A 122 -18.53 14.96 14.50
N PHE A 123 -18.34 16.26 14.33
CA PHE A 123 -19.36 17.23 13.94
C PHE A 123 -18.90 17.94 12.67
N TYR A 124 -19.85 18.37 11.87
CA TYR A 124 -19.59 19.29 10.77
C TYR A 124 -20.38 20.58 11.01
N PHE A 125 -19.67 21.69 10.97
CA PHE A 125 -20.23 23.03 10.99
C PHE A 125 -20.10 23.59 9.58
N ASP A 126 -21.18 24.10 9.03
CA ASP A 126 -21.20 24.69 7.70
C ASP A 126 -20.12 25.78 7.57
N GLU A 127 -19.34 25.77 6.49
CA GLU A 127 -18.17 26.64 6.38
C GLU A 127 -18.52 28.13 6.20
N GLU A 128 -19.68 28.42 5.63
CA GLU A 128 -20.14 29.79 5.41
C GLU A 128 -20.87 30.34 6.64
N THR A 129 -21.66 29.50 7.31
CA THR A 129 -22.56 29.94 8.38
C THR A 129 -22.12 29.52 9.78
N GLY A 130 -21.22 28.55 9.91
CA GLY A 130 -20.87 27.88 11.18
C GLY A 130 -22.00 27.04 11.78
N LYS A 131 -23.12 26.88 11.06
CA LYS A 131 -24.26 26.13 11.56
C LYS A 131 -23.99 24.64 11.51
N LYS A 132 -24.15 23.95 12.64
CA LYS A 132 -23.98 22.50 12.75
C LYS A 132 -24.94 21.75 11.84
N ALA A 133 -24.41 20.74 11.13
CA ALA A 133 -25.19 19.87 10.27
C ALA A 133 -26.08 18.87 11.04
N THR A 134 -27.21 18.56 10.43
CA THR A 134 -28.11 17.44 10.77
C THR A 134 -28.61 16.79 9.47
N GLY A 135 -29.04 15.54 9.55
CA GLY A 135 -29.51 14.72 8.43
C GLY A 135 -28.40 14.29 7.46
N TRP A 136 -28.81 13.86 6.27
CA TRP A 136 -27.91 13.48 5.18
C TRP A 136 -27.19 14.70 4.60
N LYS A 137 -25.87 14.59 4.44
CA LYS A 137 -25.02 15.61 3.80
C LYS A 137 -24.01 14.97 2.87
N THR A 138 -23.70 15.67 1.77
CA THR A 138 -22.54 15.36 0.93
C THR A 138 -21.56 16.50 1.09
N ILE A 139 -20.36 16.19 1.59
CA ILE A 139 -19.29 17.16 1.86
C ILE A 139 -18.03 16.61 1.19
N ASP A 140 -17.41 17.39 0.30
CA ASP A 140 -16.26 16.97 -0.51
C ASP A 140 -16.44 15.62 -1.24
N GLY A 141 -17.64 15.39 -1.78
CA GLY A 141 -17.99 14.15 -2.48
C GLY A 141 -18.19 12.92 -1.60
N LYS A 142 -18.05 13.07 -0.27
CA LYS A 142 -18.32 12.01 0.71
C LYS A 142 -19.70 12.20 1.33
N ARG A 143 -20.43 11.09 1.54
CA ARG A 143 -21.76 11.11 2.16
C ARG A 143 -21.65 10.84 3.65
N TYR A 144 -22.37 11.63 4.43
CA TYR A 144 -22.45 11.55 5.88
C TYR A 144 -23.90 11.58 6.31
N TYR A 145 -24.16 11.06 7.50
CA TYR A 145 -25.44 11.23 8.16
C TYR A 145 -25.22 11.75 9.58
N PHE A 146 -25.87 12.87 9.91
CA PHE A 146 -25.76 13.53 11.20
C PHE A 146 -27.09 13.39 11.95
N GLY A 147 -27.07 12.81 13.14
CA GLY A 147 -28.29 12.60 13.95
C GLY A 147 -28.92 13.91 14.46
N LEU A 148 -29.92 13.81 15.34
CA LEU A 148 -30.54 14.98 15.97
C LEU A 148 -29.54 15.80 16.81
N THR A 149 -28.52 15.13 17.37
CA THR A 149 -27.44 15.79 18.11
C THR A 149 -26.41 16.47 17.19
N GLY A 150 -26.43 16.14 15.90
CA GLY A 150 -25.49 16.63 14.88
C GLY A 150 -24.14 15.93 14.87
N ALA A 151 -23.95 14.87 15.67
CA ALA A 151 -22.78 14.01 15.55
C ALA A 151 -22.91 13.11 14.31
N ALA A 152 -21.82 12.90 13.59
CA ALA A 152 -21.77 12.00 12.43
C ALA A 152 -21.96 10.54 12.89
N ALA A 153 -22.88 9.83 12.25
CA ALA A 153 -23.07 8.40 12.48
C ALA A 153 -21.81 7.62 12.11
N VAL A 154 -21.44 6.62 12.90
CA VAL A 154 -20.28 5.74 12.69
C VAL A 154 -20.71 4.28 12.87
N GLY A 155 -20.03 3.35 12.22
CA GLY A 155 -20.33 1.92 12.30
C GLY A 155 -21.60 1.51 11.57
N GLU A 156 -22.20 0.40 11.98
CA GLU A 156 -23.47 -0.06 11.41
C GLU A 156 -24.65 0.75 11.93
N PHE A 157 -25.57 1.05 11.01
CA PHE A 157 -26.66 1.96 11.22
C PHE A 157 -27.94 1.43 10.58
N GLU A 158 -29.02 1.27 11.34
CA GLU A 158 -30.31 0.81 10.82
C GLU A 158 -31.38 1.90 10.94
N GLU A 159 -31.94 2.34 9.80
CA GLU A 159 -33.04 3.32 9.71
C GLU A 159 -34.36 2.60 9.39
N GLY A 160 -35.08 2.15 10.43
CA GLY A 160 -36.26 1.29 10.26
C GLY A 160 -35.87 -0.17 10.01
N GLU A 161 -36.82 -1.00 9.57
CA GLU A 161 -36.57 -2.46 9.41
C GLU A 161 -35.68 -2.80 8.19
N ASP A 162 -35.72 -1.98 7.13
CA ASP A 162 -35.16 -2.36 5.82
C ASP A 162 -33.90 -1.60 5.40
N LYS A 163 -33.55 -0.50 6.07
CA LYS A 163 -32.44 0.35 5.63
C LYS A 163 -31.25 0.19 6.55
N LYS A 164 -30.21 -0.47 6.05
CA LYS A 164 -28.95 -0.62 6.76
C LYS A 164 -27.87 0.16 6.02
N TYR A 165 -27.11 0.94 6.77
CA TYR A 165 -26.00 1.72 6.29
C TYR A 165 -24.78 1.37 7.13
N THR A 166 -23.60 1.57 6.56
CA THR A 166 -22.35 1.39 7.26
C THR A 166 -21.53 2.65 7.07
N PHE A 167 -21.09 3.24 8.18
CA PHE A 167 -20.25 4.42 8.18
C PHE A 167 -18.87 4.08 8.75
N SER A 168 -17.82 4.70 8.23
CA SER A 168 -16.48 4.60 8.80
C SER A 168 -16.41 5.22 10.20
N ASN A 169 -15.29 5.06 10.91
CA ASN A 169 -15.03 5.73 12.19
C ASN A 169 -14.95 7.28 12.08
N GLU A 170 -14.92 7.81 10.86
CA GLU A 170 -14.96 9.26 10.56
C GLU A 170 -16.35 9.70 10.06
N GLY A 171 -17.30 8.76 9.99
CA GLY A 171 -18.69 8.98 9.63
C GLY A 171 -18.99 9.02 8.14
N VAL A 172 -18.06 8.54 7.30
CA VAL A 172 -18.25 8.45 5.86
C VAL A 172 -19.05 7.20 5.53
N LEU A 173 -20.15 7.33 4.79
CA LEU A 173 -20.94 6.20 4.29
C LEU A 173 -20.08 5.32 3.38
N ALA A 174 -20.08 4.03 3.64
CA ALA A 174 -19.32 3.02 2.93
C ALA A 174 -20.20 2.21 1.97
N ASP A 175 -19.88 2.34 0.67
CA ASP A 175 -20.18 1.36 -0.37
C ASP A 175 -18.83 0.83 -0.86
N GLY A 176 -18.50 -0.43 -0.55
CA GLY A 176 -17.17 -1.03 -0.79
C GLY A 176 -16.27 -1.11 0.45
N ILE A 177 -14.96 -0.90 0.28
CA ILE A 177 -13.96 -1.07 1.35
C ILE A 177 -14.07 0.02 2.43
N VAL A 178 -14.12 -0.37 3.70
CA VAL A 178 -14.24 0.50 4.87
C VAL A 178 -13.42 -0.04 6.04
N LYS A 179 -12.77 0.86 6.79
CA LYS A 179 -12.05 0.50 8.01
C LYS A 179 -12.97 0.61 9.23
N ILE A 180 -13.20 -0.50 9.92
CA ILE A 180 -14.02 -0.61 11.13
C ILE A 180 -13.16 -1.28 12.20
N ASP A 181 -13.04 -0.66 13.38
CA ASP A 181 -12.24 -1.19 14.50
C ASP A 181 -10.82 -1.65 14.11
N ALA A 182 -10.17 -0.85 13.25
CA ALA A 182 -8.83 -1.09 12.67
C ALA A 182 -8.73 -2.21 11.62
N GLU A 183 -9.82 -2.91 11.31
CA GLU A 183 -9.90 -3.92 10.26
C GLU A 183 -10.49 -3.33 8.99
N TRP A 184 -9.93 -3.68 7.83
CA TRP A 184 -10.54 -3.34 6.55
C TRP A 184 -11.61 -4.38 6.21
N LYS A 185 -12.85 -3.95 5.98
CA LYS A 185 -14.00 -4.80 5.62
C LYS A 185 -14.62 -4.29 4.34
N PHE A 186 -15.40 -5.11 3.63
CA PHE A 186 -16.04 -4.71 2.38
C PHE A 186 -17.56 -4.89 2.42
N LYS A 187 -18.28 -3.78 2.30
CA LYS A 187 -19.74 -3.76 2.20
C LYS A 187 -20.15 -3.86 0.74
N LYS A 188 -20.89 -4.90 0.37
CA LYS A 188 -21.43 -5.08 -0.99
C LYS A 188 -22.61 -4.15 -1.23
N GLU A 189 -22.91 -3.91 -2.51
CA GLU A 189 -24.05 -3.08 -2.93
C GLU A 189 -25.41 -3.64 -2.47
N ASP A 190 -25.51 -4.96 -2.29
CA ASP A 190 -26.72 -5.62 -1.77
C ASP A 190 -26.87 -5.50 -0.24
N GLY A 191 -25.94 -4.80 0.42
CA GLY A 191 -25.92 -4.59 1.86
C GLY A 191 -25.32 -5.76 2.66
N SER A 192 -24.90 -6.85 2.03
CA SER A 192 -24.19 -7.94 2.71
C SER A 192 -22.69 -7.64 2.85
N TRP A 193 -22.03 -8.33 3.78
CA TRP A 193 -20.59 -8.27 3.94
C TRP A 193 -19.91 -9.30 3.04
N ALA A 194 -18.81 -8.91 2.39
CA ALA A 194 -18.00 -9.86 1.64
C ALA A 194 -17.29 -10.84 2.56
N LYS A 195 -17.11 -12.08 2.08
CA LYS A 195 -16.50 -13.16 2.87
C LYS A 195 -15.91 -14.22 1.95
N SER A 196 -14.65 -14.59 2.19
CA SER A 196 -13.88 -15.55 1.40
C SER A 196 -13.89 -15.25 -0.11
N GLU A 197 -13.67 -13.99 -0.49
CA GLU A 197 -13.74 -13.56 -1.89
C GLU A 197 -12.81 -12.38 -2.20
N PHE A 198 -12.44 -12.27 -3.48
CA PHE A 198 -11.78 -11.07 -4.00
C PHE A 198 -12.80 -9.96 -4.24
N VAL A 199 -12.46 -8.76 -3.77
CA VAL A 199 -13.24 -7.54 -3.99
C VAL A 199 -12.35 -6.45 -4.56
N THR A 200 -12.94 -5.52 -5.32
CA THR A 200 -12.20 -4.37 -5.86
C THR A 200 -12.88 -3.08 -5.44
N SER A 201 -12.12 -2.14 -4.90
CA SER A 201 -12.57 -0.81 -4.53
C SER A 201 -11.58 0.22 -5.03
N LYS A 202 -12.06 1.21 -5.80
CA LYS A 202 -11.25 2.32 -6.33
C LYS A 202 -9.98 1.88 -7.09
N GLY A 203 -10.04 0.76 -7.81
CA GLY A 203 -8.91 0.21 -8.57
C GLY A 203 -7.97 -0.70 -7.78
N GLU A 204 -8.14 -0.77 -6.47
CA GLU A 204 -7.37 -1.66 -5.59
C GLU A 204 -8.14 -2.95 -5.33
N THR A 205 -7.43 -4.07 -5.29
CA THR A 205 -8.02 -5.41 -5.06
C THR A 205 -7.67 -5.88 -3.66
N TYR A 206 -8.62 -6.51 -2.99
CA TYR A 206 -8.50 -7.07 -1.65
C TYR A 206 -9.02 -8.51 -1.69
N TYR A 207 -8.59 -9.34 -0.75
CA TYR A 207 -9.28 -10.59 -0.45
C TYR A 207 -9.86 -10.50 0.96
N ILE A 208 -11.17 -10.65 1.07
CA ILE A 208 -11.85 -10.64 2.36
C ILE A 208 -11.89 -12.08 2.88
N GLY A 209 -11.32 -12.29 4.06
CA GLY A 209 -11.22 -13.58 4.72
C GLY A 209 -12.55 -14.12 5.23
N GLU A 210 -12.48 -15.26 5.91
CA GLU A 210 -13.67 -15.90 6.50
C GLU A 210 -14.25 -15.10 7.68
N ASP A 211 -13.42 -14.29 8.33
CA ASP A 211 -13.74 -13.39 9.44
C ASP A 211 -14.25 -12.01 8.99
N GLU A 212 -14.53 -11.85 7.69
CA GLU A 212 -15.01 -10.59 7.07
C GLU A 212 -13.98 -9.44 7.10
N ALA A 213 -12.72 -9.73 7.44
CA ALA A 213 -11.60 -8.80 7.39
C ALA A 213 -10.74 -9.04 6.15
N ALA A 214 -10.17 -7.98 5.57
CA ALA A 214 -9.23 -8.08 4.48
C ALA A 214 -7.93 -8.73 4.97
N LEU A 215 -7.44 -9.72 4.22
CA LEU A 215 -6.17 -10.38 4.50
C LEU A 215 -4.98 -9.43 4.33
N THR A 216 -3.92 -9.66 5.09
CA THR A 216 -2.63 -8.95 4.99
C THR A 216 -1.50 -9.98 4.96
N GLY A 217 -0.38 -9.66 4.32
CA GLY A 217 0.74 -10.58 4.13
C GLY A 217 0.47 -11.69 3.11
N TRP A 218 1.22 -12.79 3.22
CA TRP A 218 1.20 -13.91 2.28
C TRP A 218 0.06 -14.90 2.56
N HIS A 219 -0.73 -15.24 1.53
CA HIS A 219 -1.80 -16.21 1.61
C HIS A 219 -1.93 -17.06 0.34
N THR A 220 -2.15 -18.36 0.52
CA THR A 220 -2.50 -19.27 -0.58
C THR A 220 -4.02 -19.32 -0.73
N ILE A 221 -4.52 -18.95 -1.91
CA ILE A 221 -5.94 -18.94 -2.28
C ILE A 221 -6.08 -19.71 -3.59
N GLU A 222 -6.87 -20.78 -3.61
CA GLU A 222 -7.05 -21.65 -4.79
C GLU A 222 -5.71 -22.07 -5.44
N ASP A 223 -4.81 -22.62 -4.63
CA ASP A 223 -3.46 -23.10 -5.03
C ASP A 223 -2.53 -22.04 -5.62
N LYS A 224 -2.84 -20.75 -5.44
CA LYS A 224 -2.00 -19.63 -5.87
C LYS A 224 -1.61 -18.78 -4.67
N LEU A 225 -0.35 -18.39 -4.62
CA LEU A 225 0.20 -17.54 -3.57
C LEU A 225 -0.01 -16.06 -3.93
N TYR A 226 -0.63 -15.31 -3.03
CA TYR A 226 -0.88 -13.87 -3.11
C TYR A 226 -0.21 -13.18 -1.92
N HIS A 227 0.14 -11.90 -2.11
CA HIS A 227 0.58 -11.03 -1.02
C HIS A 227 -0.32 -9.79 -0.96
N PHE A 228 -0.76 -9.43 0.25
CA PHE A 228 -1.53 -8.23 0.53
C PHE A 228 -0.71 -7.30 1.43
N ASP A 229 -0.71 -5.99 1.17
CA ASP A 229 0.01 -5.04 2.01
C ASP A 229 -0.66 -4.85 3.39
N ASN A 230 -0.09 -3.97 4.23
CA ASN A 230 -0.63 -3.71 5.57
C ASN A 230 -2.02 -3.04 5.56
N ASP A 231 -2.47 -2.51 4.42
CA ASP A 231 -3.82 -1.99 4.22
C ASP A 231 -4.74 -3.04 3.54
N GLY A 232 -4.26 -4.26 3.35
CA GLY A 232 -4.99 -5.37 2.71
C GLY A 232 -5.04 -5.29 1.19
N LYS A 233 -4.28 -4.38 0.56
CA LYS A 233 -4.27 -4.23 -0.90
C LYS A 233 -3.37 -5.28 -1.53
N LEU A 234 -3.86 -5.92 -2.57
CA LEU A 234 -3.14 -6.91 -3.34
C LEU A 234 -1.88 -6.29 -3.97
N SER A 235 -0.72 -6.81 -3.59
CA SER A 235 0.57 -6.42 -4.16
C SER A 235 0.68 -6.87 -5.63
N LYS A 236 1.38 -6.10 -6.46
CA LYS A 236 1.59 -6.36 -7.88
C LYS A 236 2.99 -5.94 -8.30
N GLY A 237 3.56 -6.61 -9.30
CA GLY A 237 4.89 -6.33 -9.82
C GLY A 237 6.00 -6.93 -8.98
N LEU A 238 7.17 -6.27 -8.95
CA LEU A 238 8.28 -6.65 -8.08
C LEU A 238 7.94 -6.29 -6.63
N PHE A 239 8.02 -7.28 -5.76
CA PHE A 239 7.74 -7.14 -4.34
C PHE A 239 8.91 -7.73 -3.54
N SER A 240 9.43 -6.99 -2.58
CA SER A 240 10.53 -7.45 -1.72
C SER A 240 10.13 -7.37 -0.26
N ASP A 241 10.47 -8.41 0.49
CA ASP A 241 10.39 -8.45 1.95
C ASP A 241 11.68 -9.05 2.54
N ASP A 242 11.72 -9.26 3.86
CA ASP A 242 12.88 -9.86 4.56
C ASP A 242 13.22 -11.28 4.08
N SER A 243 12.30 -11.94 3.37
CA SER A 243 12.47 -13.30 2.88
C SER A 243 13.00 -13.40 1.45
N GLY A 244 12.88 -12.32 0.66
CA GLY A 244 13.43 -12.24 -0.69
C GLY A 244 12.70 -11.28 -1.62
N LEU A 245 13.07 -11.32 -2.90
CA LEU A 245 12.41 -10.61 -3.99
C LEU A 245 11.48 -11.57 -4.74
N TYR A 246 10.25 -11.14 -5.01
CA TYR A 246 9.19 -11.89 -5.66
C TYR A 246 8.62 -11.11 -6.84
N TYR A 247 7.96 -11.81 -7.75
CA TYR A 247 7.15 -11.19 -8.79
C TYR A 247 5.71 -11.66 -8.69
N ILE A 248 4.82 -10.69 -8.52
CA ILE A 248 3.38 -10.87 -8.47
C ILE A 248 2.79 -10.35 -9.77
N ASP A 249 2.09 -11.21 -10.52
CA ASP A 249 1.57 -10.82 -11.82
C ASP A 249 0.41 -9.81 -11.72
N LYS A 250 -0.06 -9.33 -12.88
CA LYS A 250 -1.18 -8.37 -12.95
C LYS A 250 -2.49 -8.90 -12.32
N ASN A 251 -2.64 -10.21 -12.19
CA ASN A 251 -3.79 -10.87 -11.58
C ASN A 251 -3.56 -11.16 -10.09
N GLY A 252 -2.40 -10.82 -9.53
CA GLY A 252 -2.07 -11.01 -8.12
C GLY A 252 -1.36 -12.31 -7.77
N ALA A 253 -1.18 -13.21 -8.72
CA ALA A 253 -0.55 -14.50 -8.43
C ALA A 253 0.97 -14.38 -8.56
N GLN A 254 1.70 -14.90 -7.57
CA GLN A 254 3.15 -15.04 -7.64
C GLN A 254 3.56 -15.94 -8.84
N LYS A 255 4.69 -15.62 -9.48
CA LYS A 255 5.25 -16.38 -10.63
C LYS A 255 6.73 -16.73 -10.48
N ASP A 256 7.05 -17.92 -10.97
CA ASP A 256 8.34 -18.60 -11.05
C ASP A 256 8.84 -18.65 -12.51
N LYS A 257 9.30 -17.49 -13.03
CA LYS A 257 9.69 -17.37 -14.44
C LYS A 257 10.69 -16.23 -14.69
N TRP A 258 11.14 -16.14 -15.94
CA TRP A 258 11.79 -14.94 -16.46
C TRP A 258 10.85 -13.73 -16.45
N VAL A 259 11.33 -12.61 -15.94
CA VAL A 259 10.58 -11.34 -15.87
C VAL A 259 11.52 -10.20 -16.24
N THR A 260 11.07 -9.36 -17.17
CA THR A 260 11.70 -8.08 -17.46
C THR A 260 10.85 -6.96 -16.88
N ALA A 261 11.44 -6.13 -16.01
CA ALA A 261 10.81 -4.98 -15.39
C ALA A 261 11.67 -3.75 -15.68
N GLY A 262 11.20 -2.88 -16.58
CA GLY A 262 12.02 -1.80 -17.13
C GLY A 262 13.13 -2.37 -18.02
N ASP A 263 14.37 -1.98 -17.74
CA ASP A 263 15.60 -2.44 -18.39
C ASP A 263 16.25 -3.65 -17.68
N LYS A 264 15.71 -4.07 -16.54
CA LYS A 264 16.25 -5.15 -15.71
C LYS A 264 15.52 -6.45 -15.97
N THR A 265 16.28 -7.55 -16.01
CA THR A 265 15.74 -8.91 -16.17
C THR A 265 16.08 -9.74 -14.95
N TYR A 266 15.10 -10.51 -14.49
CA TYR A 266 15.12 -11.35 -13.30
C TYR A 266 14.68 -12.76 -13.68
N TYR A 267 15.06 -13.73 -12.86
CA TYR A 267 14.48 -15.07 -12.91
C TYR A 267 14.00 -15.46 -11.51
N PHE A 268 12.75 -15.88 -11.42
CA PHE A 268 12.14 -16.38 -10.20
C PHE A 268 12.09 -17.91 -10.29
N ASP A 269 12.65 -18.62 -9.32
CA ASP A 269 12.64 -20.09 -9.31
C ASP A 269 11.36 -20.66 -8.69
N GLY A 270 11.29 -21.99 -8.55
CA GLY A 270 10.10 -22.68 -8.05
C GLY A 270 9.73 -22.36 -6.60
N ASP A 271 10.64 -21.79 -5.81
CA ASP A 271 10.34 -21.25 -4.47
C ASP A 271 9.74 -19.83 -4.55
N GLY A 272 9.62 -19.32 -5.77
CA GLY A 272 9.02 -18.04 -6.12
C GLY A 272 9.90 -16.82 -5.93
N LYS A 273 11.17 -17.04 -5.55
CA LYS A 273 12.13 -15.99 -5.24
C LYS A 273 13.04 -15.70 -6.41
N ALA A 274 13.47 -14.46 -6.53
CA ALA A 274 14.47 -14.07 -7.50
C ALA A 274 15.81 -14.74 -7.17
N VAL A 275 16.43 -15.36 -8.17
CA VAL A 275 17.74 -15.99 -7.99
C VAL A 275 18.86 -14.96 -7.99
N SER A 276 19.99 -15.30 -7.38
CA SER A 276 21.24 -14.54 -7.46
C SER A 276 22.41 -15.50 -7.70
N GLY A 277 23.54 -14.96 -8.16
CA GLY A 277 24.72 -15.73 -8.52
C GLY A 277 24.56 -16.55 -9.80
N TRP A 278 25.41 -17.56 -9.97
CA TRP A 278 25.31 -18.53 -11.06
C TRP A 278 24.12 -19.46 -10.85
N ARG A 279 23.27 -19.57 -11.87
CA ARG A 279 22.08 -20.42 -11.85
C ARG A 279 21.91 -21.15 -13.18
N GLU A 280 21.81 -22.47 -13.13
CA GLU A 280 21.42 -23.27 -14.29
C GLU A 280 19.91 -23.15 -14.50
N ILE A 281 19.51 -22.76 -15.71
CA ILE A 281 18.10 -22.66 -16.15
C ILE A 281 18.01 -23.34 -17.51
N ASP A 282 17.20 -24.39 -17.61
CA ASP A 282 17.04 -25.21 -18.83
C ASP A 282 18.38 -25.67 -19.44
N GLY A 283 19.34 -26.05 -18.59
CA GLY A 283 20.66 -26.53 -19.00
C GLY A 283 21.66 -25.44 -19.42
N THR A 284 21.35 -24.17 -19.18
CA THR A 284 22.24 -23.03 -19.44
C THR A 284 22.54 -22.28 -18.13
N ASP A 285 23.81 -22.01 -17.85
CA ASP A 285 24.23 -21.21 -16.71
C ASP A 285 24.09 -19.71 -17.00
N PHE A 286 23.27 -19.04 -16.19
CA PHE A 286 23.10 -17.58 -16.18
C PHE A 286 23.67 -16.98 -14.90
N TYR A 287 24.17 -15.75 -14.98
CA TYR A 287 24.63 -15.01 -13.81
C TYR A 287 23.72 -13.82 -13.49
N PHE A 288 23.28 -13.78 -12.23
CA PHE A 288 22.52 -12.68 -11.64
C PHE A 288 23.36 -12.04 -10.52
N ASP A 289 23.33 -10.72 -10.39
CA ASP A 289 24.06 -10.02 -9.33
C ASP A 289 23.36 -10.16 -7.96
N SER A 290 23.89 -9.46 -6.95
CA SER A 290 23.30 -9.42 -5.61
C SER A 290 21.94 -8.72 -5.55
N ASP A 291 21.61 -7.91 -6.55
CA ASP A 291 20.31 -7.24 -6.70
C ASP A 291 19.35 -8.10 -7.55
N HIS A 292 19.73 -9.36 -7.82
CA HIS A 292 19.00 -10.35 -8.61
C HIS A 292 18.87 -10.02 -10.11
N VAL A 293 19.66 -9.08 -10.61
CA VAL A 293 19.60 -8.62 -12.00
C VAL A 293 20.51 -9.47 -12.88
N LEU A 294 19.98 -9.97 -13.98
CA LEU A 294 20.73 -10.68 -15.02
C LEU A 294 21.83 -9.77 -15.56
N GLN A 295 23.07 -10.21 -15.45
CA GLN A 295 24.21 -9.39 -15.86
C GLN A 295 24.55 -9.55 -17.34
N ASN A 296 25.22 -8.54 -17.89
CA ASN A 296 25.66 -8.52 -19.28
C ASN A 296 27.05 -7.89 -19.38
N GLU A 297 27.74 -8.16 -20.49
CA GLU A 297 29.04 -7.61 -20.84
C GLU A 297 30.13 -7.90 -19.79
N TRP A 298 31.07 -6.97 -19.58
CA TRP A 298 32.20 -7.16 -18.67
C TRP A 298 31.75 -7.23 -17.21
N THR A 299 31.81 -8.42 -16.62
CA THR A 299 31.43 -8.66 -15.22
C THR A 299 32.58 -9.28 -14.45
N THR A 300 32.81 -8.84 -13.21
CA THR A 300 33.82 -9.43 -12.32
C THR A 300 33.12 -10.22 -11.21
N ILE A 301 33.40 -11.53 -11.13
CA ILE A 301 32.76 -12.46 -10.20
C ILE A 301 33.88 -13.21 -9.47
N ASP A 302 33.93 -13.12 -8.14
CA ASP A 302 34.97 -13.72 -7.30
C ASP A 302 36.41 -13.42 -7.78
N GLY A 303 36.65 -12.18 -8.19
CA GLY A 303 37.95 -11.72 -8.69
C GLY A 303 38.32 -12.18 -10.10
N LYS A 304 37.44 -12.93 -10.78
CA LYS A 304 37.61 -13.37 -12.17
C LYS A 304 36.76 -12.50 -13.10
N LYS A 305 37.32 -12.11 -14.26
CA LYS A 305 36.60 -11.31 -15.27
C LYS A 305 35.95 -12.22 -16.29
N TYR A 306 34.67 -12.00 -16.56
CA TYR A 306 33.88 -12.67 -17.58
C TYR A 306 33.39 -11.61 -18.59
N PHE A 307 33.04 -12.07 -19.78
CA PHE A 307 32.19 -11.30 -20.67
C PHE A 307 30.89 -12.09 -20.85
N LEU A 308 29.81 -11.55 -20.30
CA LEU A 308 28.50 -12.17 -20.31
C LEU A 308 27.73 -11.67 -21.54
N GLN A 309 26.93 -12.55 -22.15
CA GLN A 309 25.96 -12.17 -23.16
C GLN A 309 24.61 -12.73 -22.74
N ASN A 310 23.66 -11.84 -22.40
CA ASN A 310 22.37 -12.22 -21.81
C ASN A 310 22.53 -13.14 -20.59
N GLY A 311 23.45 -12.80 -19.68
CA GLY A 311 23.74 -13.59 -18.48
C GLY A 311 24.67 -14.78 -18.67
N VAL A 312 24.98 -15.19 -19.91
CA VAL A 312 25.79 -16.38 -20.18
C VAL A 312 27.25 -16.01 -20.41
N ALA A 313 28.19 -16.67 -19.73
CA ALA A 313 29.62 -16.44 -19.97
C ALA A 313 30.07 -16.95 -21.34
N LEU A 314 30.65 -16.06 -22.13
CA LEU A 314 31.32 -16.43 -23.37
C LEU A 314 32.62 -17.20 -23.10
N ARG A 315 32.96 -18.10 -24.03
CA ARG A 315 34.16 -18.95 -23.96
C ARG A 315 34.96 -18.87 -25.25
N GLY A 316 36.27 -19.07 -25.16
CA GLY A 316 37.21 -19.01 -26.28
C GLY A 316 37.59 -17.58 -26.69
N PRO A 317 38.15 -17.41 -27.91
CA PRO A 317 38.48 -16.10 -28.46
C PRO A 317 37.22 -15.33 -28.85
N VAL A 318 37.03 -14.13 -28.29
CA VAL A 318 35.88 -13.25 -28.52
C VAL A 318 36.39 -11.86 -28.92
N TYR A 319 35.76 -11.24 -29.91
CA TYR A 319 36.07 -9.89 -30.36
C TYR A 319 35.17 -8.86 -29.67
N ILE A 320 35.77 -7.95 -28.89
CA ILE A 320 35.09 -6.95 -28.05
C ILE A 320 35.86 -5.64 -28.19
N ASP A 321 35.18 -4.55 -28.57
CA ASP A 321 35.76 -3.20 -28.69
C ASP A 321 37.11 -3.16 -29.42
N ASP A 322 37.08 -3.63 -30.66
CA ASP A 322 38.23 -3.70 -31.59
C ASP A 322 39.38 -4.62 -31.18
N LYS A 323 39.19 -5.49 -30.17
CA LYS A 323 40.24 -6.38 -29.65
C LYS A 323 39.73 -7.80 -29.46
N TYR A 324 40.61 -8.77 -29.70
CA TYR A 324 40.37 -10.15 -29.27
C TYR A 324 40.76 -10.34 -27.80
N TYR A 325 39.87 -10.98 -27.04
CA TYR A 325 40.09 -11.50 -25.70
C TYR A 325 39.88 -13.01 -25.73
N ASN A 326 40.52 -13.76 -24.82
CA ASN A 326 40.33 -15.21 -24.77
C ASN A 326 39.87 -15.64 -23.37
N PHE A 327 38.69 -16.25 -23.33
CA PHE A 327 38.05 -16.79 -22.15
C PHE A 327 38.24 -18.31 -22.13
N GLY A 328 38.51 -18.89 -20.96
CA GLY A 328 38.70 -20.33 -20.85
C GLY A 328 37.41 -21.14 -21.05
N GLU A 329 37.52 -22.47 -21.00
CA GLU A 329 36.35 -23.36 -20.88
C GLU A 329 35.52 -23.08 -19.62
N ASP A 330 36.16 -22.51 -18.60
CA ASP A 330 35.56 -22.01 -17.37
C ASP A 330 35.01 -20.57 -17.48
N GLY A 331 34.98 -20.00 -18.68
CA GLY A 331 34.30 -18.73 -19.00
C GLY A 331 35.01 -17.45 -18.58
N TYR A 332 36.04 -17.51 -17.72
CA TYR A 332 36.77 -16.31 -17.32
C TYR A 332 38.00 -16.03 -18.18
N LEU A 333 38.36 -14.76 -18.22
CA LEU A 333 39.43 -14.18 -19.00
C LEU A 333 40.80 -14.78 -18.62
N LYS A 334 41.54 -15.25 -19.62
CA LYS A 334 42.84 -15.89 -19.43
C LYS A 334 43.99 -14.98 -19.86
N SER A 335 45.11 -15.07 -19.14
CA SER A 335 46.39 -14.49 -19.56
C SER A 335 47.41 -15.58 -19.86
N GLY A 336 48.43 -15.27 -20.66
CA GLY A 336 49.46 -16.24 -21.06
C GLY A 336 49.00 -17.21 -22.14
N TRP A 337 49.53 -18.43 -22.14
CA TRP A 337 49.22 -19.45 -23.15
C TRP A 337 47.82 -20.02 -22.95
N VAL A 338 47.02 -20.04 -24.02
CA VAL A 338 45.68 -20.65 -24.04
C VAL A 338 45.54 -21.54 -25.27
N SER A 339 44.85 -22.67 -25.10
CA SER A 339 44.47 -23.55 -26.19
C SER A 339 42.96 -23.59 -26.31
N TRP A 340 42.44 -23.38 -27.52
CA TRP A 340 41.01 -23.43 -27.81
C TRP A 340 40.78 -24.18 -29.13
N ARG A 341 40.01 -25.27 -29.10
CA ARG A 341 39.71 -26.11 -30.27
C ARG A 341 40.95 -26.48 -31.11
N GLY A 342 42.04 -26.82 -30.44
CA GLY A 342 43.32 -27.20 -31.07
C GLY A 342 44.23 -26.03 -31.47
N GLN A 343 43.73 -24.79 -31.46
CA GLN A 343 44.51 -23.60 -31.77
C GLN A 343 45.14 -23.02 -30.51
N LYS A 344 46.40 -22.58 -30.60
CA LYS A 344 47.12 -21.93 -29.49
C LYS A 344 47.15 -20.42 -29.65
N PHE A 345 46.97 -19.73 -28.54
CA PHE A 345 46.99 -18.27 -28.42
C PHE A 345 47.95 -17.86 -27.29
N TYR A 346 48.42 -16.63 -27.34
CA TYR A 346 49.11 -16.03 -26.21
C TYR A 346 48.47 -14.69 -25.87
N ASN A 347 48.05 -14.53 -24.62
CA ASN A 347 47.32 -13.36 -24.15
C ASN A 347 48.20 -12.50 -23.24
N ASN A 348 48.08 -11.18 -23.37
CA ASN A 348 48.68 -10.24 -22.44
C ASN A 348 48.05 -10.37 -21.03
N LYS A 349 48.64 -9.72 -20.03
CA LYS A 349 48.12 -9.73 -18.64
C LYS A 349 46.68 -9.23 -18.51
N ASN A 350 46.27 -8.33 -19.40
CA ASN A 350 44.90 -7.81 -19.48
C ASN A 350 43.95 -8.69 -20.33
N GLY A 351 44.40 -9.88 -20.74
CA GLY A 351 43.61 -10.86 -21.50
C GLY A 351 43.49 -10.59 -23.00
N THR A 352 44.04 -9.48 -23.51
CA THR A 352 44.06 -9.22 -24.97
C THR A 352 44.98 -10.21 -25.68
N VAL A 353 44.53 -10.74 -26.81
CA VAL A 353 45.26 -11.71 -27.62
C VAL A 353 46.40 -11.01 -28.38
N VAL A 354 47.59 -11.63 -28.40
CA VAL A 354 48.75 -11.14 -29.14
C VAL A 354 48.67 -11.54 -30.61
N THR A 355 49.03 -10.61 -31.49
CA THR A 355 49.22 -10.82 -32.93
C THR A 355 50.67 -10.52 -33.34
N GLY A 356 51.07 -11.00 -34.52
CA GLY A 356 52.41 -10.80 -35.08
C GLY A 356 53.53 -11.54 -34.35
N TRP A 357 54.76 -11.06 -34.53
CA TRP A 357 55.96 -11.63 -33.92
C TRP A 357 56.03 -11.36 -32.41
N LYS A 358 56.23 -12.42 -31.60
CA LYS A 358 56.44 -12.29 -30.15
C LYS A 358 57.54 -13.22 -29.63
N LYS A 359 58.35 -12.72 -28.69
CA LYS A 359 59.32 -13.52 -27.93
C LYS A 359 58.70 -13.90 -26.58
N ILE A 360 58.57 -15.20 -26.30
CA ILE A 360 57.95 -15.75 -25.09
C ILE A 360 58.87 -16.86 -24.55
N GLY A 361 59.29 -16.76 -23.29
CA GLY A 361 60.18 -17.75 -22.68
C GLY A 361 61.48 -18.00 -23.48
N GLY A 362 62.05 -16.95 -24.08
CA GLY A 362 63.27 -17.04 -24.89
C GLY A 362 63.07 -17.48 -26.35
N LYS A 363 61.90 -18.04 -26.70
CA LYS A 363 61.57 -18.54 -28.04
C LYS A 363 60.76 -17.50 -28.83
N ARG A 364 60.88 -17.48 -30.16
CA ARG A 364 60.09 -16.60 -31.05
C ARG A 364 58.93 -17.38 -31.66
N TYR A 365 57.75 -16.77 -31.65
CA TYR A 365 56.51 -17.28 -32.20
C TYR A 365 55.88 -16.21 -33.10
N TYR A 366 55.05 -16.63 -34.05
CA TYR A 366 54.23 -15.73 -34.86
C TYR A 366 52.74 -16.08 -34.68
N PHE A 367 51.94 -15.05 -34.43
CA PHE A 367 50.49 -15.15 -34.31
C PHE A 367 49.86 -14.39 -35.49
N ASN A 368 48.85 -14.96 -36.15
CA ASN A 368 48.17 -14.26 -37.23
C ASN A 368 47.28 -13.11 -36.72
N ASP A 369 46.56 -12.43 -37.62
CA ASP A 369 45.72 -11.27 -37.26
C ASP A 369 44.54 -11.62 -36.34
N TYR A 370 44.16 -12.90 -36.27
CA TYR A 370 43.17 -13.45 -35.34
C TYR A 370 43.81 -13.99 -34.05
N GLY A 371 45.12 -13.84 -33.89
CA GLY A 371 45.88 -14.27 -32.72
C GLY A 371 46.20 -15.75 -32.63
N MET A 372 45.93 -16.54 -33.68
CA MET A 372 46.26 -17.97 -33.72
C MET A 372 47.76 -18.14 -33.98
N MET A 373 48.43 -18.93 -33.14
CA MET A 373 49.84 -19.29 -33.33
C MET A 373 49.99 -20.14 -34.58
N LEU A 374 50.88 -19.71 -35.48
CA LEU A 374 51.19 -20.50 -36.67
C LEU A 374 52.16 -21.63 -36.33
N ILE A 375 52.03 -22.73 -37.06
CA ILE A 375 52.91 -23.91 -37.01
C ILE A 375 53.18 -24.42 -38.42
N ASN A 376 54.28 -25.14 -38.60
CA ASN A 376 54.65 -25.80 -39.86
C ASN A 376 54.54 -24.89 -41.10
N THR A 377 55.06 -23.67 -40.99
CA THR A 377 54.97 -22.66 -42.06
C THR A 377 56.19 -21.74 -42.05
N THR A 378 56.29 -20.82 -43.01
CA THR A 378 57.36 -19.83 -43.10
C THR A 378 56.76 -18.43 -43.10
N VAL A 379 57.29 -17.53 -42.26
CA VAL A 379 56.90 -16.12 -42.17
C VAL A 379 58.16 -15.26 -42.15
N ASP A 380 58.24 -14.22 -42.98
CA ASP A 380 59.37 -13.28 -43.04
C ASP A 380 60.77 -13.93 -43.08
N GLY A 381 60.91 -15.05 -43.80
CA GLY A 381 62.17 -15.80 -43.92
C GLY A 381 62.55 -16.65 -42.68
N TYR A 382 61.60 -16.90 -41.78
CA TYR A 382 61.76 -17.80 -40.64
C TYR A 382 60.88 -19.04 -40.80
N ASN A 383 61.46 -20.23 -40.64
CA ASN A 383 60.73 -21.49 -40.59
C ASN A 383 60.18 -21.71 -39.18
N ILE A 384 58.86 -21.87 -39.08
CA ILE A 384 58.11 -22.13 -37.85
C ILE A 384 57.80 -23.63 -37.80
N ASN A 385 58.30 -24.31 -36.77
CA ASN A 385 58.13 -25.77 -36.62
C ASN A 385 56.74 -26.14 -36.05
N ASN A 386 56.52 -27.43 -35.80
CA ASN A 386 55.25 -27.95 -35.25
C ASN A 386 54.92 -27.45 -33.83
N ASP A 387 55.92 -26.96 -33.10
CA ASP A 387 55.74 -26.36 -31.77
C ASP A 387 55.53 -24.84 -31.84
N GLY A 388 55.51 -24.25 -33.04
CA GLY A 388 55.37 -22.80 -33.26
C GLY A 388 56.67 -22.00 -33.11
N VAL A 389 57.81 -22.67 -32.91
CA VAL A 389 59.10 -22.01 -32.67
C VAL A 389 59.75 -21.66 -34.00
N ALA A 390 60.07 -20.38 -34.16
CA ALA A 390 60.72 -19.85 -35.36
C ALA A 390 62.25 -20.03 -35.34
N HIS A 391 62.78 -20.52 -36.46
CA HIS A 391 64.20 -20.67 -36.75
C HIS A 391 64.54 -19.94 -38.04
N LYS A 392 65.74 -19.38 -38.17
CA LYS A 392 66.15 -18.71 -39.41
C LYS A 392 66.14 -19.73 -40.55
N ALA A 393 65.46 -19.44 -41.66
CA ALA A 393 65.57 -20.28 -42.86
C ALA A 393 67.05 -20.30 -43.30
N LYS A 394 67.56 -21.50 -43.59
CA LYS A 394 68.93 -21.69 -44.09
C LYS A 394 69.06 -21.23 -45.53
#